data_AF-A0A3A8JFJ4-F1
#
_entry.id   AF-A0A3A8JFJ4-F1
#
_cell.length_a   1.000
_cell.length_b   1.000
_cell.length_c   1.000
_cell.angle_alpha   90.00
_cell.angle_beta   90.00
_cell.angle_gamma   90.00
#
_symmetry.space_group_name_H-M   'P 1'
#
loop_
_entity.id
_entity.type
_entity.pdbx_description
1 polymer ?
#
loop_
_entity_poly.entity_id
_entity_poly.type
_entity_poly.pdbx_seq_one_letter_code
_entity_poly.pdbx_strand_id
1 'polypeptide(L)'
;AVGADVVVEDASVSRQHAKVGVAGGEAFIADLGSHNGVRVNGEKVQGTRSLDGGDVVTLGNVTLVFHRGERPPPARRALEAEGVRARLSEELDRVRSYERAVSVLALEVEAAWVSPAELVQALHGALRLMDGVGQVGGTLV
;
A
#
# COMPACT_ATOMS: atom_id res chain seq x y z
N ALA A 1 7.32 -24.60 -8.62
CA ALA A 1 7.13 -23.29 -9.27
C ALA A 1 6.80 -22.29 -8.17
N VAL A 2 7.55 -21.19 -8.06
CA VAL A 2 7.23 -20.12 -7.10
C VAL A 2 5.99 -19.40 -7.63
N GLY A 3 4.97 -19.25 -6.77
CA GLY A 3 3.74 -18.54 -7.13
C GLY A 3 3.99 -17.07 -7.47
N ALA A 4 2.95 -16.36 -7.91
CA ALA A 4 3.03 -14.91 -8.06
C ALA A 4 3.18 -14.25 -6.68
N ASP A 5 4.00 -13.20 -6.59
CA ASP A 5 4.18 -12.43 -5.35
C ASP A 5 2.92 -11.63 -4.98
N VAL A 6 2.20 -11.15 -6.00
CA VAL A 6 0.89 -10.50 -5.88
C VAL A 6 -0.13 -11.35 -6.60
N VAL A 7 -1.07 -11.90 -5.85
CA VAL A 7 -2.14 -12.74 -6.38
C VAL A 7 -3.37 -11.87 -6.66
N VAL A 8 -3.85 -11.94 -7.89
CA VAL A 8 -5.11 -11.33 -8.32
C VAL A 8 -6.08 -12.46 -8.63
N GLU A 9 -7.13 -12.59 -7.82
CA GLU A 9 -8.12 -13.67 -7.93
C GLU A 9 -9.19 -13.32 -8.97
N ASP A 10 -8.82 -13.37 -10.24
CA ASP A 10 -9.75 -13.17 -11.36
C ASP A 10 -9.42 -14.15 -12.50
N ALA A 11 -10.45 -14.76 -13.08
CA ALA A 11 -10.31 -15.77 -14.13
C ALA A 11 -9.67 -15.23 -15.42
N SER A 12 -9.76 -13.92 -15.67
CA SER A 12 -9.11 -13.24 -16.78
C SER A 12 -7.61 -13.00 -16.55
N VAL A 13 -7.09 -13.30 -15.35
CA VAL A 13 -5.69 -13.09 -14.99
C VAL A 13 -4.95 -14.43 -14.95
N SER A 14 -4.02 -14.64 -15.90
CA SER A 14 -3.08 -15.76 -15.89
C SER A 14 -2.31 -15.90 -14.57
N ARG A 15 -2.02 -17.15 -14.16
CA ARG A 15 -1.24 -17.47 -12.94
C ARG A 15 0.11 -16.74 -12.85
N GLN A 16 0.76 -16.53 -13.98
CA GLN A 16 1.92 -15.64 -14.14
C GLN A 16 1.58 -14.66 -15.25
N HIS A 17 1.04 -13.50 -14.89
CA HIS A 17 0.50 -12.56 -15.88
C HIS A 17 1.51 -11.49 -16.28
N ALA A 18 2.05 -10.80 -15.29
CA ALA A 18 2.95 -9.69 -15.49
C ALA A 18 4.08 -9.75 -14.46
N LYS A 19 5.21 -9.16 -14.80
CA LYS A 19 6.32 -8.94 -13.89
C LYS A 19 6.53 -7.45 -13.74
N VAL A 20 6.46 -6.97 -12.51
CA VAL A 20 6.91 -5.63 -12.14
C VAL A 20 8.32 -5.75 -11.58
N GLY A 21 9.23 -4.87 -12.00
CA GLY A 21 10.57 -4.79 -11.47
C GLY A 21 10.98 -3.34 -11.22
N VAL A 22 12.05 -3.17 -10.44
CA VAL A 22 12.65 -1.87 -10.16
C VAL A 22 14.14 -1.95 -10.43
N ALA A 23 14.65 -1.07 -11.29
CA ALA A 23 16.07 -0.98 -11.62
C ALA A 23 16.46 0.49 -11.78
N GLY A 24 17.60 0.89 -11.21
CA GLY A 24 18.05 2.29 -11.28
C GLY A 24 17.08 3.30 -10.64
N GLY A 25 16.19 2.86 -9.75
CA GLY A 25 15.15 3.71 -9.15
C GLY A 25 13.91 3.89 -10.03
N GLU A 26 13.87 3.30 -11.21
CA GLU A 26 12.71 3.30 -12.10
C GLU A 26 11.95 1.98 -12.01
N ALA A 27 10.62 2.07 -12.05
CA ALA A 27 9.76 0.90 -12.07
C ALA A 27 9.42 0.54 -13.52
N PHE A 28 9.28 -0.76 -13.78
CA PHE A 28 8.91 -1.27 -15.10
C PHE A 28 7.98 -2.46 -14.97
N ILE A 29 7.18 -2.69 -16.01
CA ILE A 29 6.29 -3.83 -16.14
C ILE A 29 6.52 -4.55 -17.47
N ALA A 30 6.45 -5.87 -17.43
CA ALA A 30 6.48 -6.72 -18.61
C ALA A 30 5.35 -7.75 -18.56
N ASP A 31 4.74 -8.03 -19.71
CA ASP A 31 3.83 -9.16 -19.89
C ASP A 31 4.62 -10.47 -19.95
N LEU A 32 4.18 -11.50 -19.23
CA LEU A 32 4.83 -12.82 -19.17
C LEU A 32 4.24 -13.83 -20.17
N GLY A 33 3.67 -13.34 -21.26
CA GLY A 33 2.92 -14.18 -22.21
C GLY A 33 1.54 -14.55 -21.66
N SER A 34 0.92 -13.61 -20.94
CA SER A 34 -0.44 -13.77 -20.43
C SER A 34 -1.46 -13.95 -21.55
N HIS A 35 -2.60 -14.58 -21.22
CA HIS A 35 -3.64 -14.85 -22.22
C HIS A 35 -4.28 -13.56 -22.75
N ASN A 36 -4.56 -12.60 -21.86
CA ASN A 36 -5.25 -11.36 -22.20
C ASN A 36 -4.32 -10.16 -22.39
N GLY A 37 -3.03 -10.31 -22.05
CA GLY A 37 -2.03 -9.26 -22.16
C GLY A 37 -2.11 -8.23 -21.03
N VAL A 38 -1.04 -7.43 -20.95
CA VAL A 38 -0.94 -6.27 -20.07
C VAL A 38 -1.16 -4.99 -20.88
N ARG A 39 -1.92 -4.05 -20.34
CA ARG A 39 -2.01 -2.68 -20.88
C ARG A 39 -1.60 -1.67 -19.81
N VAL A 40 -0.98 -0.58 -20.23
CA VAL A 40 -0.72 0.60 -19.40
C VAL A 40 -1.35 1.80 -20.11
N ASN A 41 -2.22 2.53 -19.42
CA ASN A 41 -2.98 3.66 -19.96
C ASN A 41 -3.71 3.32 -21.28
N GLY A 42 -4.29 2.11 -21.35
CA GLY A 42 -5.02 1.60 -22.52
C GLY A 42 -4.16 0.98 -23.63
N GLU A 43 -2.86 1.24 -23.64
CA GLU A 43 -1.91 0.75 -24.64
C GLU A 43 -1.28 -0.58 -24.22
N LYS A 44 -1.24 -1.55 -25.14
CA LYS A 44 -0.68 -2.88 -24.87
C LYS A 44 0.83 -2.81 -24.67
N VAL A 45 1.31 -3.43 -23.60
CA VAL A 45 2.75 -3.54 -23.30
C VAL A 45 3.40 -4.50 -24.30
N GLN A 46 4.52 -4.08 -24.89
CA GLN A 46 5.38 -4.93 -25.71
C GLN A 46 6.78 -4.98 -25.06
N GLY A 47 7.24 -6.17 -24.70
CA GLY A 47 8.48 -6.32 -23.93
C GLY A 47 8.35 -5.68 -22.55
N THR A 48 9.24 -4.74 -22.23
CA THR A 48 9.28 -4.03 -20.95
C THR A 48 8.84 -2.58 -21.15
N ARG A 49 7.96 -2.07 -20.29
CA ARG A 49 7.49 -0.68 -20.28
C ARG A 49 7.78 -0.02 -18.93
N SER A 50 8.22 1.23 -18.96
CA SER A 50 8.36 2.05 -17.73
C SER A 50 7.00 2.29 -17.06
N LEU A 51 6.99 2.43 -15.74
CA LEU A 51 5.82 2.78 -14.95
C LEU A 51 6.09 4.05 -14.14
N ASP A 52 5.19 5.03 -14.30
CA ASP A 52 5.17 6.27 -13.54
C ASP A 52 3.99 6.31 -12.57
N GLY A 53 4.15 7.06 -11.47
CA GLY A 53 3.10 7.20 -10.47
C GLY A 53 1.82 7.77 -11.08
N GLY A 54 0.70 7.06 -10.88
CA GLY A 54 -0.60 7.37 -11.47
C GLY A 54 -0.97 6.50 -12.67
N ASP A 55 -0.04 5.71 -13.21
CA ASP A 55 -0.31 4.86 -14.38
C ASP A 55 -1.38 3.81 -14.10
N VAL A 56 -2.31 3.67 -15.06
CA VAL A 56 -3.39 2.69 -15.01
C VAL A 56 -2.93 1.40 -15.71
N VAL A 57 -2.82 0.32 -14.96
CA VAL A 57 -2.42 -1.01 -15.45
C VAL A 57 -3.65 -1.90 -15.58
N THR A 58 -3.89 -2.48 -16.76
CA THR A 58 -4.97 -3.44 -16.98
C THR A 58 -4.41 -4.84 -17.25
N LEU A 59 -4.91 -5.84 -16.50
CA LEU A 59 -4.61 -7.26 -16.63
C LEU A 59 -5.93 -8.01 -16.89
N GLY A 60 -6.17 -8.44 -18.13
CA GLY A 60 -7.50 -8.97 -18.48
C GLY A 60 -8.61 -7.96 -18.20
N ASN A 61 -9.52 -8.30 -17.27
CA ASN A 61 -10.63 -7.44 -16.84
C ASN A 61 -10.33 -6.64 -15.57
N VAL A 62 -9.14 -6.79 -14.99
CA VAL A 62 -8.74 -6.13 -13.74
C VAL A 62 -7.96 -4.86 -14.07
N THR A 63 -8.33 -3.75 -13.42
CA THR A 63 -7.61 -2.47 -13.52
C THR A 63 -6.98 -2.12 -12.18
N LEU A 64 -5.69 -1.78 -12.22
CA LEU A 64 -4.85 -1.39 -11.09
C LEU A 64 -4.29 0.01 -11.38
N VAL A 65 -3.92 0.75 -10.33
CA VAL A 65 -3.19 2.02 -10.46
C VAL A 65 -1.82 1.85 -9.80
N PHE A 66 -0.76 2.17 -10.53
CA PHE A 66 0.59 2.15 -10.01
C PHE A 66 0.86 3.45 -9.24
N HIS A 67 1.30 3.31 -7.98
CA HIS A 67 1.73 4.46 -7.18
C HIS A 67 3.23 4.36 -6.91
N ARG A 68 4.00 5.34 -7.39
CA ARG A 68 5.41 5.49 -7.04
C ARG A 68 5.48 6.23 -5.70
N GLY A 69 5.89 5.54 -4.66
CA GLY A 69 6.11 6.19 -3.37
C GLY A 69 7.40 7.01 -3.41
N GLU A 70 7.31 8.33 -3.38
CA GLU A 70 8.20 9.05 -2.46
C GLU A 70 7.61 8.84 -1.07
N ARG A 71 8.07 7.79 -0.40
CA ARG A 71 7.95 7.74 1.05
C ARG A 71 9.29 7.22 1.54
N PRO A 72 10.19 8.08 2.08
CA PRO A 72 10.99 7.59 3.18
C PRO A 72 9.98 6.92 4.10
N PRO A 73 10.19 5.69 4.64
CA PRO A 73 9.38 5.31 5.78
C PRO A 73 9.46 6.53 6.69
N PRO A 74 8.36 7.23 7.02
CA PRO A 74 8.47 8.25 8.05
C PRO A 74 9.16 7.46 9.14
N ALA A 75 10.36 7.90 9.59
CA ALA A 75 10.95 7.32 10.78
C ALA A 75 9.78 7.27 11.74
N ARG A 76 9.21 6.08 12.06
CA ARG A 76 7.80 6.04 12.45
C ARG A 76 7.74 6.59 13.85
N ARG A 77 7.69 7.91 13.90
CA ARG A 77 7.33 8.75 15.00
C ARG A 77 5.82 8.63 15.01
N ALA A 78 5.30 8.46 16.22
CA ALA A 78 3.89 8.63 16.45
C ALA A 78 3.44 9.91 15.72
N LEU A 79 2.43 9.79 14.87
CA LEU A 79 1.76 10.97 14.34
C LEU A 79 1.29 11.83 15.51
N GLU A 80 1.57 13.13 15.49
CA GLU A 80 0.95 14.05 16.43
C GLU A 80 -0.56 14.16 16.15
N ALA A 81 -1.31 14.79 17.06
CA ALA A 81 -2.77 14.82 16.99
C ALA A 81 -3.35 15.30 15.64
N GLU A 82 -2.72 16.27 14.99
CA GLU A 82 -3.11 16.73 13.66
C GLU A 82 -2.87 15.67 12.57
N GLY A 83 -1.73 14.98 12.64
CA GLY A 83 -1.41 13.87 11.73
C GLY A 83 -2.34 12.68 11.90
N VAL A 84 -2.75 12.36 13.14
CA VAL A 84 -3.77 11.33 13.42
C VAL A 84 -5.09 11.70 12.75
N ARG A 85 -5.54 12.95 12.90
CA ARG A 85 -6.78 13.43 12.28
C ARG A 85 -6.73 13.38 10.76
N ALA A 86 -5.64 13.84 10.16
CA ALA A 86 -5.45 13.79 8.71
C ALA A 86 -5.51 12.34 8.19
N ARG A 87 -4.81 11.43 8.87
CA ARG A 87 -4.80 10.01 8.50
C ARG A 87 -6.18 9.36 8.62
N LEU A 88 -6.91 9.65 9.70
CA LEU A 88 -8.28 9.17 9.87
C LEU A 88 -9.21 9.71 8.77
N SER A 89 -9.07 10.99 8.39
CA SER A 89 -9.84 11.57 7.29
C SER A 89 -9.58 10.84 5.97
N GLU A 90 -8.31 10.61 5.62
CA GLU A 90 -7.94 9.85 4.42
C GLU A 90 -8.53 8.44 4.42
N GLU A 91 -8.49 7.74 5.57
CA GLU A 91 -9.05 6.40 5.67
C GLU A 91 -10.59 6.42 5.58
N LEU A 92 -11.27 7.39 6.17
CA LEU A 92 -12.72 7.56 6.01
C LEU A 92 -13.12 7.83 4.56
N ASP A 93 -12.33 8.61 3.83
CA ASP A 93 -12.55 8.84 2.40
C ASP A 93 -12.36 7.54 1.59
N ARG A 94 -11.38 6.70 1.97
CA ARG A 94 -11.20 5.36 1.38
C ARG A 94 -12.35 4.42 1.71
N VAL A 95 -12.85 4.41 2.95
CA VAL A 95 -14.04 3.62 3.35
C VAL A 95 -15.22 3.96 2.45
N ARG A 96 -15.47 5.26 2.25
CA ARG A 96 -16.56 5.75 1.41
C ARG A 96 -16.37 5.43 -0.07
N SER A 97 -15.14 5.50 -0.55
CA SER A 97 -14.83 5.31 -1.98
C SER A 97 -14.76 3.84 -2.40
N TYR A 98 -14.38 2.95 -1.48
CA TYR A 98 -14.05 1.56 -1.79
C TYR A 98 -14.86 0.52 -0.98
N GLU A 99 -15.86 0.95 -0.20
CA GLU A 99 -16.69 0.11 0.68
C GLU A 99 -15.86 -0.80 1.62
N ARG A 100 -14.65 -0.36 1.98
CA ARG A 100 -13.78 -1.10 2.89
C ARG A 100 -14.01 -0.70 4.34
N ALA A 101 -13.87 -1.65 5.26
CA ALA A 101 -13.87 -1.35 6.68
C ALA A 101 -12.51 -0.78 7.11
N VAL A 102 -12.54 0.22 8.02
CA VAL A 102 -11.38 0.67 8.79
C VAL A 102 -11.59 0.29 10.26
N SER A 103 -10.50 0.03 10.97
CA SER A 103 -10.51 -0.16 12.43
C SER A 103 -9.56 0.83 13.07
N VAL A 104 -9.99 1.40 14.20
CA VAL A 104 -9.19 2.34 15.00
C VAL A 104 -9.08 1.76 16.39
N LEU A 105 -7.86 1.70 16.93
CA LEU A 105 -7.59 1.21 18.27
C LEU A 105 -7.00 2.35 19.08
N ALA A 106 -7.75 2.85 20.07
CA ALA A 106 -7.25 3.85 21.00
C ALA A 106 -6.85 3.17 22.31
N LEU A 107 -5.62 3.40 22.76
CA LEU A 107 -5.04 2.83 23.98
C LEU A 107 -4.63 3.99 24.90
N GLU A 108 -5.20 4.02 26.10
CA GLU A 108 -4.65 4.81 27.19
C GLU A 108 -3.51 4.04 27.82
N VAL A 109 -2.32 4.65 27.84
CA VAL A 109 -1.11 4.01 28.33
C VAL A 109 -0.61 4.83 29.50
N GLU A 110 -0.56 4.20 30.68
CA GLU A 110 0.11 4.80 31.81
C GLU A 110 1.61 4.86 31.54
N ALA A 111 2.16 6.08 31.44
CA ALA A 111 3.57 6.31 31.19
C ALA A 111 4.51 5.70 32.25
N ALA A 112 3.96 5.28 33.40
CA ALA A 112 4.69 4.58 34.45
C ALA A 112 5.11 3.15 34.05
N TRP A 113 4.47 2.53 33.05
CA TRP A 113 4.74 1.14 32.67
C TRP A 113 5.55 1.00 31.37
N VAL A 114 5.25 1.83 30.38
CA VAL A 114 5.98 1.87 29.11
C VAL A 114 5.86 3.26 28.49
N SER A 115 6.94 3.77 27.90
CA SER A 115 6.86 5.05 27.21
C SER A 115 6.10 4.89 25.88
N PRO A 116 5.39 5.94 25.41
CA PRO A 116 4.74 5.91 24.10
C PRO A 116 5.71 5.58 22.96
N ALA A 117 6.96 6.05 23.05
CA ALA A 117 7.99 5.77 22.07
C ALA A 117 8.36 4.28 22.02
N GLU A 118 8.54 3.63 23.18
CA GLU A 118 8.81 2.19 23.26
C GLU A 118 7.63 1.36 22.72
N LEU A 119 6.40 1.78 23.02
CA LEU A 119 5.21 1.10 22.50
C LEU A 119 5.09 1.23 20.98
N VAL A 120 5.31 2.42 20.43
CA VAL A 120 5.36 2.64 18.97
C VAL A 120 6.42 1.76 18.33
N GLN A 121 7.61 1.67 18.94
CA GLN A 121 8.69 0.79 18.47
C GLN A 121 8.28 -0.68 18.52
N ALA A 122 7.63 -1.15 19.59
CA ALA A 122 7.16 -2.53 19.69
C ALA A 122 6.10 -2.88 18.63
N LEU A 123 5.21 -1.92 18.32
CA LEU A 123 4.16 -2.11 17.30
C LEU A 123 4.72 -2.17 15.88
N HIS A 124 5.94 -1.68 15.62
CA HIS A 124 6.45 -1.60 14.26
C HIS A 124 6.47 -2.94 13.51
N GLY A 125 6.82 -4.02 14.21
CA GLY A 125 6.90 -5.37 13.63
C GLY A 125 5.55 -6.06 13.48
N ALA A 126 4.52 -5.58 14.17
CA ALA A 126 3.18 -6.16 14.15
C ALA A 126 2.25 -5.49 13.13
N LEU A 127 2.55 -4.25 12.76
CA LEU A 127 1.72 -3.44 11.88
C LEU A 127 2.04 -3.63 10.40
N ARG A 128 0.98 -3.67 9.59
CA ARG A 128 1.07 -3.71 8.13
C ARG A 128 1.59 -2.38 7.60
N LEU A 129 2.05 -2.40 6.35
CA LEU A 129 2.58 -1.22 5.67
C LEU A 129 1.60 -0.04 5.61
N MET A 130 0.29 -0.32 5.65
CA MET A 130 -0.77 0.68 5.54
C MET A 130 -1.26 1.22 6.90
N ASP A 131 -0.85 0.59 8.00
CA ASP A 131 -1.29 0.96 9.33
C ASP A 131 -0.53 2.22 9.81
N GLY A 132 -1.22 3.05 10.59
CA GLY A 132 -0.63 4.24 11.23
C GLY A 132 -0.63 4.10 12.74
N VAL A 133 0.29 4.79 13.40
CA VAL A 133 0.29 4.97 14.86
C VAL A 133 0.51 6.45 15.15
N GLY A 134 -0.23 7.00 16.09
CA GLY A 134 -0.05 8.35 16.59
C GLY A 134 -0.43 8.54 18.04
N GLN A 135 -0.27 9.76 18.51
CA GLN A 135 -0.53 10.17 19.88
C GLN A 135 -1.43 11.40 19.89
N VAL A 136 -2.48 11.33 20.70
CA VAL A 136 -3.41 12.42 20.97
C VAL A 136 -3.44 12.63 22.48
N GLY A 137 -2.65 13.58 22.99
CA GLY A 137 -2.51 13.75 24.44
C GLY A 137 -1.90 12.52 25.10
N GLY A 138 -2.59 11.93 26.08
CA GLY A 138 -2.17 10.70 26.77
C GLY A 138 -2.55 9.40 26.06
N THR A 139 -3.25 9.48 24.92
CA THR A 139 -3.80 8.32 24.22
C THR A 139 -2.98 8.00 22.96
N LEU A 140 -2.61 6.74 22.80
CA LEU A 140 -2.06 6.21 21.55
C LEU A 140 -3.22 5.76 20.64
N VAL A 141 -3.14 6.08 19.35
CA VAL A 141 -4.18 5.78 18.33
C VAL A 141 -3.56 5.09 17.14
#